data_AF-A0A839RPC9-F1
#
_entry.id   AF-A0A839RPC9-F1
#
_cell.length_a   1.000
_cell.length_b   1.000
_cell.length_c   1.000
_cell.angle_alpha   90.00
_cell.angle_beta   90.00
_cell.angle_gamma   90.00
#
_symmetry.space_group_name_H-M   'P 1'
#
loop_
_entity.id
_entity.type
_entity.pdbx_description
1 polymer ?
#
loop_
_entity_poly.entity_id
_entity_poly.type
_entity_poly.pdbx_seq_one_letter_code
_entity_poly.pdbx_strand_id
1 'polypeptide(L)'
;MKRPRRAAWAEMLDMMLPTALSSRLPRFVQRLLRIGPRHGIARGLAVYGRPGTRDGSIGAATALLQPRELTQWLADRNEPHGNTRDALAAIERRLDEAQADEQLSHMLGSEIALLLGQVLIATIDGARWAVWPNGHPVIRISRTDLDVTEISDAYLHQHGNPPTTIVDHYQTHRR
;
A
#
# COMPACT_ATOMS: atom_id res chain seq x y z
N MET A 1 -7.15 40.22 -16.31
CA MET A 1 -6.47 39.25 -15.43
C MET A 1 -6.26 37.95 -16.20
N LYS A 2 -5.01 37.57 -16.46
CA LYS A 2 -4.64 36.42 -17.31
C LYS A 2 -4.45 35.16 -16.45
N ARG A 3 -5.22 34.10 -16.71
CA ARG A 3 -4.99 32.75 -16.15
C ARG A 3 -3.65 32.21 -16.67
N PRO A 4 -2.81 31.54 -15.85
CA PRO A 4 -1.55 31.00 -16.32
C PRO A 4 -1.80 29.77 -17.21
N ARG A 5 -1.25 29.82 -18.43
CA ARG A 5 -1.38 28.81 -19.51
C ARG A 5 -0.81 27.41 -19.18
N ARG A 6 -0.43 27.10 -17.94
CA ARG A 6 0.24 25.83 -17.56
C ARG A 6 -0.72 24.72 -17.11
N ALA A 7 -1.89 25.07 -16.57
CA ALA A 7 -2.84 24.05 -16.07
C ALA A 7 -3.64 23.36 -17.19
N ALA A 8 -3.90 24.07 -18.30
CA ALA A 8 -4.73 23.55 -19.39
C ALA A 8 -4.06 22.44 -20.21
N TRP A 9 -2.73 22.32 -20.19
CA TRP A 9 -2.01 21.31 -20.98
C TRP A 9 -2.01 19.93 -20.31
N ALA A 10 -2.05 19.86 -18.98
CA ALA A 10 -2.01 18.59 -18.26
C ALA A 10 -3.32 17.81 -18.41
N GLU A 11 -4.46 18.48 -18.25
CA GLU A 11 -5.78 17.86 -18.44
C GLU A 11 -6.04 17.46 -19.91
N MET A 12 -5.52 18.24 -20.86
CA MET A 12 -5.64 17.92 -22.29
C MET A 12 -4.78 16.71 -22.69
N LEU A 13 -3.67 16.45 -21.99
CA LEU A 13 -2.83 15.27 -22.22
C LEU A 13 -3.41 14.01 -21.58
N ASP A 14 -4.04 14.14 -20.41
CA ASP A 14 -4.75 13.05 -19.72
C ASP A 14 -5.96 12.55 -20.53
N MET A 15 -6.61 13.45 -21.29
CA MET A 15 -7.78 13.13 -22.10
C MET A 15 -7.45 12.57 -23.49
N MET A 16 -6.22 12.73 -23.99
CA MET A 16 -5.85 12.38 -25.38
C MET A 16 -4.92 11.16 -25.54
N LEU A 17 -4.40 10.57 -24.47
CA LEU A 17 -3.40 9.50 -24.59
C LEU A 17 -3.89 8.14 -24.04
N PRO A 18 -3.94 7.08 -24.88
CA PRO A 18 -4.09 5.72 -24.39
C PRO A 18 -2.89 5.34 -23.52
N THR A 19 -3.11 4.52 -22.49
CA THR A 19 -2.12 4.03 -21.50
C THR A 19 -0.79 3.57 -22.12
N ALA A 20 -0.85 3.06 -23.36
CA ALA A 20 0.27 2.59 -24.17
C ALA A 20 1.30 3.67 -24.56
N LEU A 21 0.96 4.97 -24.58
CA LEU A 21 1.88 6.07 -24.94
C LEU A 21 2.66 6.65 -23.75
N SER A 22 2.23 6.39 -22.52
CA SER A 22 2.91 6.87 -21.30
C SER A 22 4.33 6.32 -21.13
N SER A 23 4.60 5.14 -21.68
CA SER A 23 5.89 4.44 -21.65
C SER A 23 6.96 5.10 -22.54
N ARG A 24 6.59 6.02 -23.45
CA ARG A 24 7.50 6.68 -24.39
C ARG A 24 8.01 8.05 -23.91
N LEU A 25 7.61 8.50 -22.73
CA LEU A 25 8.04 9.79 -22.20
C LEU A 25 9.51 9.76 -21.70
N PRO A 26 10.24 10.89 -21.78
CA PRO A 26 11.58 10.99 -21.19
C PRO A 26 11.57 10.73 -19.67
N ARG A 27 12.58 10.02 -19.16
CA ARG A 27 12.69 9.61 -17.73
C ARG A 27 12.55 10.74 -16.71
N PHE A 28 12.92 11.97 -17.07
CA PHE A 28 12.76 13.12 -16.17
C PHE A 28 11.30 13.58 -16.07
N VAL A 29 10.52 13.45 -17.15
CA VAL A 29 9.07 13.74 -17.16
C VAL A 29 8.31 12.64 -16.40
N GLN A 30 8.71 11.38 -16.60
CA GLN A 30 8.26 10.24 -15.82
C GLN A 30 8.51 10.45 -14.31
N ARG A 31 9.71 10.89 -13.92
CA ARG A 31 10.05 11.20 -12.52
C ARG A 31 9.27 12.39 -11.96
N LEU A 32 9.03 13.42 -12.77
CA LEU A 32 8.24 14.60 -12.40
C LEU A 32 6.75 14.26 -12.20
N LEU A 33 6.21 13.39 -13.05
CA LEU A 33 4.84 12.88 -12.95
C LEU A 33 4.71 11.67 -12.01
N ARG A 34 5.83 11.19 -11.43
CA ARG A 34 5.93 9.94 -10.67
C ARG A 34 5.32 8.73 -11.42
N ILE A 35 5.34 8.75 -12.74
CA ILE A 35 4.97 7.62 -13.61
C ILE A 35 6.25 6.83 -13.87
N GLY A 36 6.29 5.56 -13.49
CA GLY A 36 7.44 4.69 -13.75
C GLY A 36 7.16 3.26 -13.30
N PRO A 37 8.00 2.27 -13.63
CA PRO A 37 7.76 0.85 -13.33
C PRO A 37 7.64 0.53 -11.82
N ARG A 38 8.12 1.42 -10.94
CA ARG A 38 7.85 1.37 -9.49
C ARG A 38 6.41 1.74 -9.11
N HIS A 39 5.63 2.29 -10.02
CA HIS A 39 4.27 2.80 -9.86
C HIS A 39 3.36 2.12 -10.92
N GLY A 40 3.43 0.78 -11.01
CA GLY A 40 2.60 -0.02 -11.92
C GLY A 40 1.09 0.08 -11.65
N ILE A 41 0.30 -0.86 -12.17
CA ILE A 41 -1.14 -0.97 -11.85
C ILE A 41 -1.30 -1.45 -10.40
N ALA A 42 -2.28 -0.88 -9.68
CA ALA A 42 -2.67 -1.30 -8.33
C ALA A 42 -2.88 -2.81 -8.26
N ARG A 43 -2.15 -3.45 -7.35
CA ARG A 43 -2.33 -4.87 -7.01
C ARG A 43 -3.28 -4.96 -5.83
N GLY A 44 -4.45 -5.54 -6.03
CA GLY A 44 -5.45 -5.81 -4.98
C GLY A 44 -6.22 -4.58 -4.48
N LEU A 45 -5.55 -3.45 -4.20
CA LEU A 45 -6.17 -2.25 -3.62
C LEU A 45 -5.65 -0.95 -4.24
N ALA A 46 -6.56 -0.07 -4.65
CA ALA A 46 -6.26 1.31 -5.05
C ALA A 46 -7.11 2.28 -4.22
N VAL A 47 -6.50 3.35 -3.73
CA VAL A 47 -7.17 4.44 -3.02
C VAL A 47 -6.97 5.75 -3.77
N TYR A 48 -8.07 6.36 -4.20
CA TYR A 48 -8.04 7.65 -4.85
C TYR A 48 -8.54 8.72 -3.87
N GLY A 49 -7.69 9.73 -3.63
CA GLY A 49 -8.08 10.90 -2.86
C GLY A 49 -8.96 11.85 -3.68
N ARG A 50 -9.66 12.75 -3.00
CA ARG A 50 -10.37 13.85 -3.66
C ARG A 50 -9.36 14.79 -4.33
N PRO A 51 -9.56 15.22 -5.59
CA PRO A 51 -8.67 16.16 -6.24
C PRO A 51 -8.48 17.44 -5.41
N GLY A 52 -7.23 17.84 -5.13
CA GLY A 52 -6.90 19.12 -4.47
C GLY A 52 -6.26 19.04 -3.07
N THR A 53 -6.18 17.86 -2.44
CA THR A 53 -5.37 17.69 -1.20
C THR A 53 -3.89 17.65 -1.52
N ARG A 54 -3.13 18.63 -1.02
CA ARG A 54 -1.72 18.89 -1.40
C ARG A 54 -0.72 17.78 -1.05
N ASP A 55 -1.05 16.85 -0.17
CA ASP A 55 -0.06 15.90 0.38
C ASP A 55 -0.36 14.40 0.19
N GLY A 56 -1.51 14.02 -0.38
CA GLY A 56 -1.84 12.59 -0.59
C GLY A 56 -1.75 11.72 0.68
N SER A 57 -1.70 12.35 1.86
CA SER A 57 -1.73 11.68 3.15
C SER A 57 -3.15 11.26 3.42
N ILE A 58 -3.36 9.94 3.52
CA ILE A 58 -4.59 9.39 4.04
C ILE A 58 -4.39 9.24 5.54
N GLY A 59 -5.29 9.77 6.35
CA GLY A 59 -5.24 9.52 7.79
C GLY A 59 -5.35 8.01 8.04
N ALA A 60 -4.49 7.45 8.89
CA ALA A 60 -4.49 6.00 9.16
C ALA A 60 -5.83 5.45 9.68
N ALA A 61 -6.69 6.35 10.17
CA ALA A 61 -8.05 6.09 10.64
C ALA A 61 -9.13 6.15 9.54
N THR A 62 -8.81 6.32 8.26
CA THR A 62 -9.83 6.07 7.23
C THR A 62 -10.27 4.61 7.33
N ALA A 63 -11.57 4.41 7.53
CA ALA A 63 -12.20 3.09 7.60
C ALA A 63 -11.84 2.14 6.45
N LEU A 64 -11.37 2.70 5.32
CA LEU A 64 -10.94 2.02 4.10
C LEU A 64 -9.59 1.29 4.18
N LEU A 65 -8.74 1.61 5.17
CA LEU A 65 -7.40 1.02 5.31
C LEU A 65 -7.30 0.12 6.56
N GLN A 66 -8.33 -0.67 6.80
CA GLN A 66 -8.42 -1.55 7.97
C GLN A 66 -8.48 -3.02 7.51
N PRO A 67 -7.66 -3.92 8.08
CA PRO A 67 -7.65 -5.35 7.75
C PRO A 67 -8.82 -6.07 8.44
N ARG A 68 -10.06 -5.72 8.10
CA ARG A 68 -11.25 -6.12 8.86
C ARG A 68 -11.48 -7.62 8.81
N GLU A 69 -11.46 -8.18 7.61
CA GLU A 69 -11.80 -9.59 7.40
C GLU A 69 -10.72 -10.49 7.98
N LEU A 70 -9.44 -10.15 7.81
CA LEU A 70 -8.35 -10.90 8.42
C LEU A 70 -8.35 -10.76 9.95
N THR A 71 -8.64 -9.56 10.48
CA THR A 71 -8.73 -9.36 11.94
C THR A 71 -9.86 -10.20 12.54
N GLN A 72 -11.02 -10.23 11.89
CA GLN A 72 -12.15 -11.06 12.32
C GLN A 72 -11.80 -12.55 12.22
N TRP A 73 -11.20 -12.98 11.11
CA TRP A 73 -10.81 -14.36 10.88
C TRP A 73 -9.82 -14.88 11.94
N LEU A 74 -8.89 -14.04 12.39
CA LEU A 74 -7.98 -14.33 13.51
C LEU A 74 -8.73 -14.38 14.84
N ALA A 75 -9.64 -13.43 15.08
CA ALA A 75 -10.45 -13.38 16.30
C ALA A 75 -11.34 -14.61 16.47
N ASP A 76 -11.97 -15.07 15.39
CA ASP A 76 -12.81 -16.28 15.37
C ASP A 76 -12.04 -17.55 15.75
N ARG A 77 -10.71 -17.53 15.56
CA ARG A 77 -9.78 -18.61 15.90
C ARG A 77 -9.08 -18.42 17.24
N ASN A 78 -9.45 -17.38 17.99
CA ASN A 78 -8.81 -16.99 19.24
C ASN A 78 -7.29 -16.79 19.10
N GLU A 79 -6.84 -16.33 17.94
CA GLU A 79 -5.45 -15.93 17.68
C GLU A 79 -5.24 -14.46 18.06
N PRO A 80 -3.98 -14.03 18.27
CA PRO A 80 -3.65 -12.61 18.37
C PRO A 80 -4.21 -11.83 17.18
N HIS A 81 -4.91 -10.75 17.45
CA HIS A 81 -5.57 -9.91 16.46
C HIS A 81 -5.32 -8.42 16.78
N GLY A 82 -5.69 -7.54 15.84
CA GLY A 82 -5.41 -6.10 15.92
C GLY A 82 -4.04 -5.72 15.32
N ASN A 83 -3.64 -4.46 15.52
CA ASN A 83 -2.48 -3.87 14.83
C ASN A 83 -1.15 -4.21 15.52
N THR A 84 -0.89 -5.50 15.74
CA THR A 84 0.30 -6.00 16.45
C THR A 84 1.18 -6.91 15.59
N ARG A 85 2.47 -6.98 15.93
CA ARG A 85 3.40 -7.95 15.33
C ARG A 85 2.93 -9.39 15.55
N ASP A 86 2.30 -9.67 16.68
CA ASP A 86 1.80 -11.02 17.02
C ASP A 86 0.65 -11.44 16.09
N ALA A 87 -0.20 -10.50 15.66
CA ALA A 87 -1.22 -10.78 14.65
C ALA A 87 -0.62 -11.15 13.29
N LEU A 88 0.47 -10.49 12.88
CA LEU A 88 1.23 -10.89 11.68
C LEU A 88 1.82 -12.29 11.83
N ALA A 89 2.43 -12.60 12.98
CA ALA A 89 2.97 -13.92 13.24
C ALA A 89 1.87 -15.00 13.25
N ALA A 90 0.66 -14.66 13.70
CA ALA A 90 -0.48 -15.57 13.70
C ALA A 90 -0.94 -15.91 12.28
N ILE A 91 -1.12 -14.92 11.40
CA ILE A 91 -1.46 -15.20 10.00
C ILE A 91 -0.35 -15.95 9.27
N GLU A 92 0.93 -15.65 9.54
CA GLU A 92 2.05 -16.38 8.94
C GLU A 92 2.06 -17.87 9.30
N ARG A 93 1.74 -18.23 10.55
CA ARG A 93 1.64 -19.64 10.98
C ARG A 93 0.45 -20.37 10.35
N ARG A 94 -0.61 -19.65 10.00
CA ARG A 94 -1.87 -20.21 9.49
C ARG A 94 -2.09 -19.90 8.01
N LEU A 95 -1.01 -19.64 7.27
CA LEU A 95 -1.11 -19.17 5.90
C LEU A 95 -1.89 -20.15 5.02
N ASP A 96 -1.57 -21.44 5.10
CA ASP A 96 -2.21 -22.49 4.30
C ASP A 96 -3.72 -22.57 4.58
N GLU A 97 -4.12 -22.39 5.84
CA GLU A 97 -5.54 -22.37 6.24
C GLU A 97 -6.25 -21.12 5.70
N ALA A 98 -5.62 -19.96 5.80
CA ALA A 98 -6.16 -18.71 5.27
C ALA A 98 -6.28 -18.73 3.74
N GLN A 99 -5.37 -19.40 3.04
CA GLN A 99 -5.43 -19.60 1.59
C GLN A 99 -6.52 -20.60 1.17
N ALA A 100 -6.83 -21.58 2.02
CA ALA A 100 -7.90 -22.55 1.78
C ALA A 100 -9.30 -22.01 2.15
N ASP A 101 -9.38 -20.90 2.89
CA ASP A 101 -10.65 -20.28 3.29
C ASP A 101 -11.28 -19.53 2.11
N GLU A 102 -12.43 -19.97 1.62
CA GLU A 102 -13.11 -19.37 0.46
C GLU A 102 -13.51 -17.91 0.69
N GLN A 103 -13.80 -17.52 1.94
CA GLN A 103 -14.22 -16.16 2.25
C GLN A 103 -13.02 -15.21 2.34
N LEU A 104 -11.87 -15.68 2.83
CA LEU A 104 -10.69 -14.84 3.01
C LEU A 104 -9.72 -14.87 1.82
N SER A 105 -9.52 -16.03 1.18
CA SER A 105 -8.47 -16.28 0.19
C SER A 105 -8.40 -15.26 -0.94
N HIS A 106 -9.55 -14.85 -1.49
CA HIS A 106 -9.61 -13.91 -2.62
C HIS A 106 -9.16 -12.48 -2.26
N MET A 107 -9.14 -12.12 -0.98
CA MET A 107 -8.73 -10.81 -0.48
C MET A 107 -7.50 -10.86 0.44
N LEU A 108 -6.97 -12.05 0.72
CA LEU A 108 -5.92 -12.30 1.70
C LEU A 108 -4.69 -11.40 1.52
N GLY A 109 -4.25 -11.20 0.28
CA GLY A 109 -3.11 -10.32 -0.01
C GLY A 109 -3.36 -8.86 0.35
N SER A 110 -4.55 -8.34 0.07
CA SER A 110 -4.92 -6.98 0.46
C SER A 110 -5.01 -6.84 1.98
N GLU A 111 -5.59 -7.84 2.65
CA GLU A 111 -5.75 -7.85 4.10
C GLU A 111 -4.41 -7.95 4.85
N ILE A 112 -3.48 -8.81 4.39
CA ILE A 112 -2.11 -8.89 4.94
C ILE A 112 -1.37 -7.57 4.72
N ALA A 113 -1.47 -6.97 3.53
CA ALA A 113 -0.86 -5.68 3.24
C ALA A 113 -1.38 -4.56 4.17
N LEU A 114 -2.69 -4.52 4.42
CA LEU A 114 -3.31 -3.56 5.34
C LEU A 114 -2.86 -3.79 6.79
N LEU A 115 -2.83 -5.05 7.26
CA LEU A 115 -2.36 -5.39 8.59
C LEU A 115 -0.89 -4.99 8.78
N LEU A 116 -0.02 -5.34 7.82
CA LEU A 116 1.38 -4.92 7.83
C LEU A 116 1.51 -3.40 7.93
N GLY A 117 0.74 -2.66 7.13
CA GLY A 117 0.75 -1.20 7.17
C GLY A 117 0.33 -0.63 8.52
N GLN A 118 -0.72 -1.18 9.13
CA GLN A 118 -1.18 -0.76 10.46
C GLN A 118 -0.15 -1.08 11.55
N VAL A 119 0.48 -2.26 11.52
CA VAL A 119 1.54 -2.63 12.47
C VAL A 119 2.74 -1.70 12.33
N LEU A 120 3.19 -1.39 11.10
CA LEU A 120 4.30 -0.46 10.88
C LEU A 120 3.99 0.93 11.44
N ILE A 121 2.76 1.44 11.26
CA ILE A 121 2.34 2.73 11.83
C ILE A 121 2.29 2.69 13.36
N ALA A 122 1.78 1.60 13.93
CA ALA A 122 1.69 1.45 15.38
C ALA A 122 3.06 1.31 16.05
N THR A 123 4.06 0.80 15.33
CA THR A 123 5.38 0.44 15.90
C THR A 123 6.51 1.42 15.54
N ILE A 124 6.37 2.23 14.50
CA ILE A 124 7.45 3.10 13.98
C ILE A 124 6.99 4.56 13.98
N ASP A 125 7.59 5.40 14.83
CA ASP A 125 7.17 6.81 14.91
C ASP A 125 7.29 7.54 13.57
N GLY A 126 6.26 8.27 13.18
CA GLY A 126 6.27 9.02 11.92
C GLY A 126 6.10 8.16 10.66
N ALA A 127 5.97 6.83 10.80
CA ALA A 127 5.37 6.02 9.76
C ALA A 127 3.92 6.45 9.56
N ARG A 128 3.51 6.59 8.29
CA ARG A 128 2.15 7.01 7.94
C ARG A 128 1.74 6.44 6.60
N TRP A 129 0.45 6.26 6.39
CA TRP A 129 -0.09 6.02 5.07
C TRP A 129 0.16 7.23 4.16
N ALA A 130 0.53 6.92 2.92
CA ALA A 130 0.55 7.84 1.80
C ALA A 130 0.00 7.11 0.58
N VAL A 131 -0.38 7.87 -0.44
CA VAL A 131 -0.79 7.30 -1.72
C VAL A 131 0.13 7.81 -2.81
N TRP A 132 0.57 6.90 -3.65
CA TRP A 132 1.20 7.28 -4.91
C TRP A 132 0.17 7.84 -5.91
N PRO A 133 0.58 8.62 -6.92
CA PRO A 133 -0.37 9.21 -7.88
C PRO A 133 -1.22 8.19 -8.66
N ASN A 134 -0.76 6.94 -8.76
CA ASN A 134 -1.49 5.82 -9.36
C ASN A 134 -2.51 5.17 -8.40
N GLY A 135 -2.71 5.71 -7.20
CA GLY A 135 -3.67 5.20 -6.22
C GLY A 135 -3.11 4.11 -5.29
N HIS A 136 -1.84 3.71 -5.39
CA HIS A 136 -1.32 2.67 -4.50
C HIS A 136 -1.14 3.20 -3.07
N PRO A 137 -1.66 2.49 -2.07
CA PRO A 137 -1.37 2.78 -0.67
C PRO A 137 0.04 2.29 -0.31
N VAL A 138 0.83 3.19 0.28
CA VAL A 138 2.19 2.90 0.74
C VAL A 138 2.40 3.41 2.16
N ILE A 139 3.35 2.82 2.86
CA ILE A 139 3.79 3.34 4.17
C ILE A 139 5.00 4.22 3.95
N ARG A 140 4.86 5.51 4.26
CA ARG A 140 5.97 6.48 4.23
C ARG A 140 6.65 6.51 5.58
N ILE A 141 7.94 6.15 5.60
CA ILE A 141 8.84 6.22 6.75
C ILE A 141 9.97 7.16 6.38
N SER A 142 10.04 8.32 7.04
CA SER A 142 10.98 9.40 6.67
C SER A 142 10.86 9.80 5.20
N ARG A 143 11.82 9.40 4.35
CA ARG A 143 11.85 9.68 2.90
C ARG A 143 11.64 8.44 2.03
N THR A 144 11.37 7.30 2.65
CA THR A 144 11.17 6.01 1.97
C THR A 144 9.69 5.67 1.94
N ASP A 145 9.20 5.27 0.77
CA ASP A 145 7.86 4.73 0.59
C ASP A 145 7.98 3.20 0.48
N LEU A 146 7.22 2.49 1.30
CA LEU A 146 7.15 1.04 1.31
C LEU A 146 5.82 0.59 0.70
N ASP A 147 5.88 -0.14 -0.42
CA ASP A 147 4.70 -0.73 -1.04
C ASP A 147 4.34 -2.04 -0.31
N VAL A 148 3.42 -1.94 0.64
CA VAL A 148 2.95 -3.08 1.43
C VAL A 148 2.14 -4.08 0.59
N THR A 149 1.56 -3.65 -0.53
CA THR A 149 0.83 -4.54 -1.45
C THR A 149 1.80 -5.41 -2.24
N GLU A 150 2.93 -4.83 -2.68
CA GLU A 150 4.02 -5.58 -3.31
C GLU A 150 4.67 -6.57 -2.33
N ILE A 151 4.88 -6.16 -1.08
CA ILE A 151 5.43 -7.06 -0.04
C ILE A 151 4.49 -8.23 0.20
N SER A 152 3.19 -7.98 0.36
CA SER A 152 2.23 -9.05 0.58
C SER A 152 2.11 -9.98 -0.62
N ASP A 153 2.11 -9.46 -1.84
CA ASP A 153 2.09 -10.27 -3.05
C ASP A 153 3.35 -11.14 -3.17
N ALA A 154 4.52 -10.56 -2.90
CA ALA A 154 5.78 -11.30 -2.90
C ALA A 154 5.79 -12.40 -1.84
N TYR A 155 5.28 -12.11 -0.64
CA TYR A 155 5.15 -13.10 0.44
C TYR A 155 4.25 -14.27 0.02
N LEU A 156 3.09 -13.99 -0.58
CA LEU A 156 2.12 -15.02 -0.96
C LEU A 156 2.54 -15.86 -2.16
N HIS A 157 3.19 -15.25 -3.16
CA HIS A 157 3.35 -15.88 -4.47
C HIS A 157 4.80 -16.01 -4.95
N GLN A 158 5.76 -15.29 -4.35
CA GLN A 158 7.12 -15.15 -4.88
C GLN A 158 8.20 -15.51 -3.85
N HIS A 159 7.82 -16.22 -2.78
CA HIS A 159 8.71 -16.56 -1.65
C HIS A 159 9.40 -15.34 -1.02
N GLY A 160 8.67 -14.22 -0.96
CA GLY A 160 9.11 -12.99 -0.30
C GLY A 160 9.27 -13.18 1.22
N ASN A 161 9.97 -12.23 1.85
CA ASN A 161 10.15 -12.25 3.30
C ASN A 161 8.79 -12.18 4.03
N PRO A 162 8.63 -12.90 5.16
CA PRO A 162 7.46 -12.78 6.00
C PRO A 162 7.25 -11.33 6.48
N PRO A 163 6.00 -10.85 6.54
CA PRO A 163 5.66 -9.53 7.09
C PRO A 163 6.32 -9.19 8.44
N THR A 164 6.45 -10.15 9.35
CA THR A 164 7.12 -9.98 10.65
C THR A 164 8.58 -9.57 10.51
N THR A 165 9.32 -10.17 9.57
CA THR A 165 10.72 -9.82 9.28
C THR A 165 10.85 -8.38 8.78
N ILE A 166 9.87 -7.88 8.03
CA ILE A 166 9.87 -6.48 7.58
C ILE A 166 9.71 -5.55 8.78
N VAL A 167 8.80 -5.85 9.71
CA VAL A 167 8.62 -5.07 10.95
C VAL A 167 9.91 -5.06 11.77
N ASP A 168 10.54 -6.22 11.98
CA ASP A 168 11.77 -6.35 12.76
C ASP A 168 12.92 -5.53 12.16
N HIS A 169 13.05 -5.54 10.83
CA HIS A 169 14.04 -4.76 10.13
C HIS A 169 13.93 -3.26 10.48
N TYR A 170 12.72 -2.70 10.47
CA TYR A 170 12.53 -1.28 10.78
C TYR A 170 12.60 -0.95 12.27
N GLN A 171 12.32 -1.89 13.16
CA GLN A 171 12.49 -1.71 14.61
C GLN A 171 13.96 -1.70 15.03
N THR A 172 14.81 -2.50 14.37
CA THR A 172 16.23 -2.65 14.75
C THR A 172 17.08 -1.43 14.37
N HIS A 173 16.73 -0.72 13.29
CA HIS A 173 17.47 0.47 12.80
C HIS A 173 17.16 1.76 13.58
N ARG A 174 16.59 1.64 14.79
CA ARG A 174 16.20 2.72 15.69
C ARG A 174 16.98 2.76 17.01
N ARG A 175 18.00 1.91 17.16
CA ARG A 175 18.94 1.98 18.29
C ARG A 175 20.25 2.63 17.86
#